data_AF-A0A9P4QJ76-F1
#
_entry.id   AF-A0A9P4QJ76-F1
#
_cell.length_a   1.000
_cell.length_b   1.000
_cell.length_c   1.000
_cell.angle_alpha   90.00
_cell.angle_beta   90.00
_cell.angle_gamma   90.00
#
_symmetry.space_group_name_H-M   'P 1'
#
loop_
_entity.id
_entity.type
_entity.pdbx_description
1 polymer ?
#
loop_
_entity_poly.entity_id
_entity_poly.type
_entity_poly.pdbx_seq_one_letter_code
_entity_poly.pdbx_strand_id
1 'polypeptide(L)'
;MVKIVTVALIAKFVHEELLDWDTPIQKYLPRFVRKDDVGQLATMRDLVANRTGLTGAAFYWYQQHDELQMNKSDLLRMACHVNTVKPFRGAFLYSQWNYILIQLVIEAVGGRPFSELAHEAIIKPPNLQHMTFGVPQGDVVAAHAVRTNGVAQKILVNQWTDESGITAGAGGKASLNDLLTLYIALLQAYEHQVTHQEDMTPDSPFIGLRTIFEPQIKARSSKSNSQLAKSTA
;
A
#
# COMPACT_ATOMS: atom_id res chain seq x y z
N MET A 1 7.14 -2.07 5.85
CA MET A 1 6.28 -1.71 6.99
C MET A 1 4.89 -1.20 6.57
N VAL A 2 4.70 0.08 6.21
CA VAL A 2 3.36 0.70 6.06
C VAL A 2 2.40 -0.08 5.16
N LYS A 3 2.91 -0.54 4.02
CA LYS A 3 2.12 -1.28 3.03
C LYS A 3 1.65 -2.64 3.56
N ILE A 4 2.42 -3.28 4.44
CA ILE A 4 2.02 -4.53 5.10
C ILE A 4 0.81 -4.26 5.99
N VAL A 5 0.89 -3.23 6.84
CA VAL A 5 -0.22 -2.82 7.71
C VAL A 5 -1.46 -2.46 6.90
N THR A 6 -1.27 -1.72 5.81
CA THR A 6 -2.37 -1.33 4.91
C THR A 6 -3.04 -2.56 4.28
N VAL A 7 -2.26 -3.50 3.76
CA VAL A 7 -2.80 -4.70 3.10
C VAL A 7 -3.44 -5.66 4.10
N ALA A 8 -2.90 -5.77 5.31
CA ALA A 8 -3.52 -6.53 6.39
C ALA A 8 -4.88 -5.93 6.80
N LEU A 9 -4.96 -4.59 6.88
CA LEU A 9 -6.23 -3.89 7.14
C LEU A 9 -7.26 -4.14 6.03
N ILE A 10 -6.83 -4.10 4.75
CA ILE A 10 -7.71 -4.43 3.62
C ILE A 10 -8.23 -5.87 3.76
N ALA A 11 -7.36 -6.82 4.09
CA ALA A 11 -7.75 -8.22 4.26
C ALA A 11 -8.75 -8.42 5.40
N LYS A 12 -8.59 -7.69 6.50
CA LYS A 12 -9.59 -7.65 7.58
C LYS A 12 -10.93 -7.09 7.08
N PHE A 13 -10.94 -6.01 6.33
CA PHE A 13 -12.18 -5.45 5.75
C PHE A 13 -12.82 -6.39 4.73
N VAL A 14 -12.03 -7.18 3.99
CA VAL A 14 -12.56 -8.25 3.13
C VAL A 14 -13.23 -9.34 3.96
N HIS A 15 -12.57 -9.79 5.02
CA HIS A 15 -13.12 -10.80 5.91
C HIS A 15 -14.41 -10.33 6.61
N GLU A 16 -14.50 -9.04 6.93
CA GLU A 16 -15.68 -8.39 7.51
C GLU A 16 -16.73 -7.98 6.47
N GLU A 17 -16.56 -8.37 5.20
CA GLU A 17 -17.47 -8.08 4.08
C GLU A 17 -17.69 -6.58 3.80
N LEU A 18 -16.83 -5.70 4.34
CA LEU A 18 -16.90 -4.24 4.13
C LEU A 18 -16.39 -3.84 2.74
N LEU A 19 -15.45 -4.61 2.19
CA LEU A 19 -15.01 -4.49 0.80
C LEU A 19 -14.67 -5.86 0.23
N ASP A 20 -14.40 -5.93 -1.07
CA ASP A 20 -14.00 -7.15 -1.75
C ASP A 20 -12.78 -6.88 -2.66
N TRP A 21 -11.94 -7.90 -2.85
CA TRP A 21 -10.68 -7.77 -3.60
C TRP A 21 -10.90 -7.44 -5.08
N ASP A 22 -12.00 -7.90 -5.65
CA ASP A 22 -12.27 -7.92 -7.08
C ASP A 22 -13.46 -7.04 -7.49
N THR A 23 -14.07 -6.38 -6.51
CA THR A 23 -15.06 -5.32 -6.74
C THR A 23 -14.37 -4.03 -7.23
N PRO A 24 -14.89 -3.39 -8.31
CA PRO A 24 -14.37 -2.12 -8.79
C PRO A 24 -14.39 -1.03 -7.71
N ILE A 25 -13.28 -0.30 -7.54
CA ILE A 25 -13.13 0.71 -6.49
C ILE A 25 -14.11 1.88 -6.64
N GLN A 26 -14.62 2.11 -7.85
CA GLN A 26 -15.66 3.10 -8.12
C GLN A 26 -16.93 2.85 -7.30
N LYS A 27 -17.21 1.60 -6.91
CA LYS A 27 -18.33 1.27 -6.00
C LYS A 27 -18.15 1.91 -4.62
N TYR A 28 -16.92 1.99 -4.13
CA TYR A 28 -16.58 2.61 -2.84
C TYR A 28 -16.29 4.10 -2.97
N LEU A 29 -15.83 4.54 -4.15
CA LEU A 29 -15.54 5.93 -4.48
C LEU A 29 -16.35 6.36 -5.73
N PRO A 30 -17.66 6.67 -5.62
CA PRO A 30 -18.51 6.96 -6.78
C PRO A 30 -18.05 8.16 -7.62
N ARG A 31 -17.27 9.07 -7.02
CA ARG A 31 -16.69 10.24 -7.71
C ARG A 31 -15.37 9.94 -8.42
N PHE A 32 -14.85 8.72 -8.32
CA PHE A 32 -13.73 8.25 -9.12
C PHE A 32 -14.21 7.95 -10.54
N VAL A 33 -14.22 8.97 -11.40
CA VAL A 33 -14.70 8.87 -12.77
C VAL A 33 -13.55 9.10 -13.72
N ARG A 34 -13.13 8.03 -14.41
CA ARG A 34 -12.14 8.07 -15.48
C ARG A 34 -12.71 7.46 -16.76
N LYS A 35 -12.12 7.80 -17.89
CA LYS A 35 -12.53 7.30 -19.22
C LYS A 35 -11.79 6.03 -19.66
N ASP A 36 -10.76 5.62 -18.92
CA ASP A 36 -9.95 4.44 -19.21
C ASP A 36 -10.34 3.24 -18.34
N ASP A 37 -9.77 2.07 -18.64
CA ASP A 37 -10.03 0.81 -17.92
C ASP A 37 -9.83 0.94 -16.40
N VAL A 38 -8.90 1.80 -15.96
CA VAL A 38 -8.64 2.04 -14.54
C VAL A 38 -9.90 2.58 -13.85
N GLY A 39 -10.65 3.49 -14.49
CA GLY A 39 -11.88 4.05 -13.90
C GLY A 39 -12.99 3.03 -13.69
N GLN A 40 -13.10 2.06 -14.61
CA GLN A 40 -14.22 1.12 -14.67
C GLN A 40 -13.91 -0.21 -14.00
N LEU A 41 -12.65 -0.66 -14.05
CA LEU A 41 -12.26 -2.04 -13.75
C LEU A 41 -11.25 -2.16 -12.62
N ALA A 42 -10.61 -1.07 -12.16
CA ALA A 42 -9.60 -1.18 -11.11
C ALA A 42 -10.25 -1.65 -9.80
N THR A 43 -9.65 -2.68 -9.20
CA THR A 43 -10.07 -3.27 -7.93
C THR A 43 -9.01 -3.04 -6.85
N MET A 44 -9.33 -3.35 -5.58
CA MET A 44 -8.33 -3.30 -4.51
C MET A 44 -7.12 -4.20 -4.81
N ARG A 45 -7.33 -5.36 -5.42
CA ARG A 45 -6.26 -6.24 -5.91
C ARG A 45 -5.40 -5.56 -6.98
N ASP A 46 -5.98 -4.79 -7.89
CA ASP A 46 -5.21 -4.02 -8.89
C ASP A 46 -4.32 -2.95 -8.26
N LEU A 47 -4.85 -2.22 -7.28
CA LEU A 47 -4.12 -1.17 -6.58
C LEU A 47 -2.94 -1.74 -5.79
N VAL A 48 -3.19 -2.75 -4.95
CA VAL A 48 -2.16 -3.37 -4.09
C VAL A 48 -1.07 -4.03 -4.94
N ALA A 49 -1.45 -4.74 -6.00
CA ALA A 49 -0.49 -5.40 -6.90
C ALA A 49 0.22 -4.45 -7.87
N ASN A 50 -0.06 -3.14 -7.83
CA ASN A 50 0.54 -2.14 -8.71
C ASN A 50 0.43 -2.49 -10.20
N ARG A 51 -0.77 -2.94 -10.61
CA ARG A 51 -1.09 -3.36 -11.98
C ARG A 51 -2.08 -2.43 -12.69
N THR A 52 -2.28 -1.22 -12.16
CA THR A 52 -3.14 -0.20 -12.79
C THR A 52 -2.49 0.48 -13.99
N GLY A 53 -1.16 0.60 -14.00
CA GLY A 53 -0.41 1.36 -15.00
C GLY A 53 -0.44 2.88 -14.78
N LEU A 54 -1.02 3.36 -13.69
CA LEU A 54 -0.95 4.77 -13.29
C LEU A 54 0.52 5.19 -13.14
N THR A 55 0.86 6.39 -13.57
CA THR A 55 2.24 6.90 -13.48
C THR A 55 2.77 6.85 -12.04
N GLY A 56 4.03 6.48 -11.90
CA GLY A 56 4.76 6.53 -10.63
C GLY A 56 5.24 7.94 -10.26
N ALA A 57 5.06 8.92 -11.17
CA ALA A 57 5.44 10.32 -10.96
C ALA A 57 4.61 10.94 -9.82
N ALA A 58 5.04 10.76 -8.57
CA ALA A 58 4.31 11.15 -7.37
C ALA A 58 4.80 12.47 -6.75
N PHE A 59 5.98 12.94 -7.15
CA PHE A 59 6.70 13.98 -6.40
C PHE A 59 6.40 15.42 -6.86
N TYR A 60 5.72 15.62 -7.99
CA TYR A 60 5.50 16.95 -8.55
C TYR A 60 4.51 17.83 -7.77
N TRP A 61 3.68 17.25 -6.89
CA TRP A 61 2.64 17.99 -6.16
C TRP A 61 2.73 17.87 -4.64
N TYR A 62 3.77 17.24 -4.07
CA TYR A 62 3.74 16.84 -2.65
C TYR A 62 4.66 17.61 -1.71
N GLN A 63 5.71 18.26 -2.20
CA GLN A 63 6.67 18.94 -1.33
C GLN A 63 7.54 19.91 -2.12
N GLN A 64 7.33 21.20 -1.91
CA GLN A 64 8.45 22.14 -1.86
C GLN A 64 8.57 22.57 -0.39
N HIS A 65 9.76 22.45 0.20
CA HIS A 65 10.02 22.87 1.59
C HIS A 65 9.09 22.24 2.64
N ASP A 66 8.76 20.95 2.50
CA ASP A 66 7.95 20.18 3.46
C ASP A 66 6.47 20.62 3.60
N GLU A 67 5.99 21.44 2.66
CA GLU A 67 4.60 21.87 2.60
C GLU A 67 3.74 20.95 1.74
N LEU A 68 2.55 20.60 2.23
CA LEU A 68 1.52 19.94 1.45
C LEU A 68 0.96 20.94 0.42
N GLN A 69 1.25 20.74 -0.86
CA GLN A 69 0.78 21.61 -1.95
C GLN A 69 -0.66 21.28 -2.39
N MET A 70 -1.28 20.25 -1.82
CA MET A 70 -2.62 19.81 -2.17
C MET A 70 -3.34 19.25 -0.94
N ASN A 71 -4.61 19.65 -0.78
CA ASN A 71 -5.49 19.09 0.24
C ASN A 71 -5.90 17.66 -0.12
N LYS A 72 -6.05 16.80 0.89
CA LYS A 72 -6.59 15.44 0.71
C LYS A 72 -7.88 15.39 -0.10
N SER A 73 -8.77 16.36 0.11
CA SER A 73 -10.06 16.46 -0.58
C SER A 73 -9.94 16.60 -2.10
N ASP A 74 -8.81 17.10 -2.61
CA ASP A 74 -8.54 17.26 -4.04
C ASP A 74 -7.85 16.03 -4.65
N LEU A 75 -7.30 15.12 -3.84
CA LEU A 75 -6.57 13.94 -4.33
C LEU A 75 -7.42 13.01 -5.18
N LEU A 76 -8.70 12.82 -4.83
CA LEU A 76 -9.60 12.00 -5.64
C LEU A 76 -9.83 12.62 -7.03
N ARG A 77 -10.03 13.95 -7.07
CA ARG A 77 -10.21 14.69 -8.33
C ARG A 77 -8.94 14.61 -9.17
N MET A 78 -7.77 14.76 -8.55
CA MET A 78 -6.49 14.63 -9.25
C MET A 78 -6.30 13.20 -9.78
N ALA A 79 -6.57 12.17 -8.98
CA ALA A 79 -6.48 10.77 -9.38
C ALA A 79 -7.36 10.43 -10.60
N CYS A 80 -8.44 11.18 -10.85
CA CYS A 80 -9.25 11.02 -12.06
C CYS A 80 -8.53 11.49 -13.35
N HIS A 81 -7.50 12.33 -13.24
CA HIS A 81 -6.80 12.95 -14.36
C HIS A 81 -5.34 12.48 -14.51
N VAL A 82 -4.86 11.66 -13.58
CA VAL A 82 -3.52 11.08 -13.62
C VAL A 82 -3.36 10.18 -14.84
N ASN A 83 -2.26 10.33 -15.57
CA ASN A 83 -1.98 9.54 -16.76
C ASN A 83 -1.68 8.08 -16.41
N THR A 84 -2.25 7.19 -17.23
CA THR A 84 -1.90 5.77 -17.31
C THR A 84 -0.78 5.61 -18.34
N VAL A 85 0.40 5.12 -17.92
CA VAL A 85 1.62 5.03 -18.76
C VAL A 85 2.01 3.59 -19.11
N LYS A 86 1.27 2.61 -18.58
CA LYS A 86 1.34 1.20 -18.95
C LYS A 86 -0.09 0.66 -19.12
N PRO A 87 -0.32 -0.34 -19.97
CA PRO A 87 -1.64 -0.95 -20.10
C PRO A 87 -2.14 -1.49 -18.75
N PHE A 88 -3.44 -1.33 -18.49
CA PHE A 88 -4.09 -1.90 -17.30
C PHE A 88 -3.89 -3.43 -17.26
N ARG A 89 -3.43 -3.94 -16.11
CA ARG A 89 -3.03 -5.35 -15.90
C ARG A 89 -1.93 -5.87 -16.84
N GLY A 90 -1.29 -4.99 -17.62
CA GLY A 90 -0.27 -5.38 -18.60
C GLY A 90 1.16 -5.44 -18.05
N ALA A 91 1.43 -4.74 -16.94
CA ALA A 91 2.76 -4.72 -16.31
C ALA A 91 2.68 -4.34 -14.82
N PHE A 92 3.72 -4.68 -14.08
CA PHE A 92 3.98 -4.07 -12.77
C PHE A 92 4.52 -2.65 -12.97
N LEU A 93 3.86 -1.67 -12.38
CA LEU A 93 4.36 -0.30 -12.28
C LEU A 93 3.98 0.26 -10.91
N TYR A 94 4.98 0.42 -10.04
CA TYR A 94 4.78 1.02 -8.74
C TYR A 94 4.24 2.46 -8.86
N SER A 95 3.12 2.74 -8.19
CA SER A 95 2.55 4.09 -8.16
C SER A 95 2.03 4.45 -6.77
N GLN A 96 2.40 5.63 -6.29
CA GLN A 96 1.84 6.20 -5.06
C GLN A 96 0.34 6.47 -5.18
N TRP A 97 -0.16 6.74 -6.39
CA TRP A 97 -1.60 6.93 -6.62
C TRP A 97 -2.44 5.72 -6.25
N ASN A 98 -1.88 4.51 -6.42
CA ASN A 98 -2.57 3.30 -5.99
C ASN A 98 -2.82 3.33 -4.48
N TYR A 99 -1.84 3.77 -3.69
CA TYR A 99 -1.95 3.86 -2.24
C TYR A 99 -2.79 5.04 -1.75
N ILE A 100 -2.82 6.16 -2.50
CA ILE A 100 -3.77 7.26 -2.25
C ILE A 100 -5.20 6.76 -2.42
N LEU A 101 -5.49 6.08 -3.54
CA LEU A 101 -6.82 5.50 -3.78
C LEU A 101 -7.17 4.44 -2.73
N ILE A 102 -6.23 3.59 -2.33
CA ILE A 102 -6.42 2.64 -1.23
C ILE A 102 -6.82 3.35 0.07
N GLN A 103 -6.11 4.42 0.46
CA GLN A 103 -6.44 5.17 1.67
C GLN A 103 -7.87 5.72 1.59
N LEU A 104 -8.23 6.34 0.47
CA LEU A 104 -9.57 6.90 0.27
C LEU A 104 -10.66 5.83 0.33
N VAL A 105 -10.43 4.64 -0.25
CA VAL A 105 -11.38 3.51 -0.14
C VAL A 105 -11.52 3.06 1.31
N ILE A 106 -10.40 2.82 2.02
CA ILE A 106 -10.41 2.36 3.42
C ILE A 106 -11.17 3.33 4.31
N GLU A 107 -10.94 4.63 4.16
CA GLU A 107 -11.63 5.65 4.97
C GLU A 107 -13.10 5.78 4.58
N ALA A 108 -13.44 5.64 3.30
CA ALA A 108 -14.83 5.70 2.84
C ALA A 108 -15.67 4.53 3.39
N VAL A 109 -15.12 3.31 3.39
CA VAL A 109 -15.86 2.13 3.91
C VAL A 109 -15.78 2.00 5.42
N GLY A 110 -14.65 2.42 6.03
CA GLY A 110 -14.42 2.32 7.47
C GLY A 110 -14.98 3.50 8.28
N GLY A 111 -15.35 4.60 7.62
CA GLY A 111 -15.96 5.78 8.24
C GLY A 111 -15.07 6.56 9.22
N ARG A 112 -13.78 6.24 9.28
CA ARG A 112 -12.78 6.82 10.19
C ARG A 112 -11.46 7.07 9.46
N PRO A 113 -10.59 7.95 10.00
CA PRO A 113 -9.25 8.15 9.45
C PRO A 113 -8.45 6.85 9.38
N PHE A 114 -7.61 6.71 8.34
CA PHE A 114 -6.81 5.52 8.13
C PHE A 114 -5.95 5.15 9.35
N SER A 115 -5.35 6.15 10.02
CA SER A 115 -4.49 5.90 11.18
C SER A 115 -5.22 5.19 12.32
N GLU A 116 -6.47 5.58 12.60
CA GLU A 116 -7.30 4.97 13.64
C GLU A 116 -7.68 3.53 13.29
N LEU A 117 -8.08 3.30 12.04
CA LEU A 117 -8.45 1.97 11.54
C LEU A 117 -7.26 1.02 11.60
N ALA A 118 -6.10 1.47 11.13
CA ALA A 118 -4.86 0.68 11.16
C ALA A 118 -4.37 0.45 12.60
N HIS A 119 -4.55 1.44 13.48
CA HIS A 119 -4.17 1.30 14.89
C HIS A 119 -4.97 0.18 15.57
N GLU A 120 -6.29 0.24 15.51
CA GLU A 120 -7.16 -0.76 16.15
C GLU A 120 -6.99 -2.15 15.53
N ALA A 121 -6.88 -2.25 14.20
CA ALA A 121 -6.86 -3.53 13.53
C ALA A 121 -5.51 -4.27 13.61
N ILE A 122 -4.38 -3.54 13.49
CA ILE A 122 -3.08 -4.16 13.21
C ILE A 122 -1.99 -3.77 14.22
N ILE A 123 -1.99 -2.54 14.75
CA ILE A 123 -0.94 -2.05 15.66
C ILE A 123 -1.20 -2.48 17.10
N LYS A 124 -2.44 -2.32 17.57
CA LYS A 124 -2.86 -2.62 18.93
C LYS A 124 -2.77 -4.12 19.28
N PRO A 125 -3.17 -5.08 18.42
CA PRO A 125 -3.18 -6.49 18.81
C PRO A 125 -1.79 -7.08 19.14
N PRO A 126 -0.73 -6.85 18.34
CA PRO A 126 0.63 -7.27 18.71
C PRO A 126 1.35 -6.27 19.63
N ASN A 127 0.64 -5.26 20.18
CA ASN A 127 1.15 -4.27 21.11
C ASN A 127 2.40 -3.51 20.60
N LEU A 128 2.30 -2.92 19.39
CA LEU A 128 3.40 -2.15 18.80
C LEU A 128 3.45 -0.73 19.39
N GLN A 129 4.20 -0.56 20.47
CA GLN A 129 4.12 0.63 21.33
C GLN A 129 4.59 1.93 20.68
N HIS A 130 5.57 1.88 19.77
CA HIS A 130 6.14 3.08 19.14
C HIS A 130 5.80 3.18 17.65
N MET A 131 4.92 2.31 17.15
CA MET A 131 4.41 2.43 15.79
C MET A 131 3.26 3.44 15.74
N THR A 132 3.40 4.47 14.92
CA THR A 132 2.37 5.51 14.76
C THR A 132 2.29 6.01 13.32
N PHE A 133 1.11 6.50 12.94
CA PHE A 133 0.89 7.25 11.71
C PHE A 133 0.85 8.77 11.95
N GLY A 134 0.84 9.20 13.22
CA GLY A 134 0.89 10.60 13.61
C GLY A 134 2.30 11.17 13.66
N VAL A 135 2.48 12.23 14.45
CA VAL A 135 3.79 12.79 14.79
C VAL A 135 4.39 11.97 15.95
N PRO A 136 5.54 11.32 15.76
CA PRO A 136 6.15 10.52 16.82
C PRO A 136 6.61 11.43 17.98
N GLN A 137 6.49 10.92 19.20
CA GLN A 137 6.86 11.61 20.44
C GLN A 137 7.99 10.87 21.15
N GLY A 138 8.74 11.55 22.01
CA GLY A 138 9.81 10.96 22.81
C GLY A 138 11.17 10.90 22.10
N ASP A 139 11.87 9.77 22.24
CA ASP A 139 13.20 9.56 21.66
C ASP A 139 13.12 9.25 20.16
N VAL A 140 13.10 10.30 19.35
CA VAL A 140 12.98 10.23 17.88
C VAL A 140 14.28 10.70 17.24
N VAL A 141 14.89 9.82 16.45
CA VAL A 141 16.10 10.14 15.70
C VAL A 141 15.84 11.25 14.67
N ALA A 142 16.78 12.20 14.58
CA ALA A 142 16.71 13.25 13.56
C ALA A 142 16.87 12.66 12.15
N ALA A 143 15.99 13.07 11.22
CA ALA A 143 16.11 12.70 9.81
C ALA A 143 17.27 13.43 9.15
N HIS A 144 18.01 12.72 8.30
CA HIS A 144 19.13 13.25 7.52
C HIS A 144 19.00 12.85 6.06
N ALA A 145 19.44 13.74 5.16
CA ALA A 145 19.58 13.44 3.74
C ALA A 145 20.96 13.88 3.24
N VAL A 146 21.47 13.18 2.22
CA VAL A 146 22.72 13.53 1.55
C VAL A 146 22.39 14.42 0.36
N ARG A 147 22.95 15.64 0.35
CA ARG A 147 22.81 16.57 -0.78
C ARG A 147 23.62 16.10 -1.99
N THR A 148 23.36 16.70 -3.15
CA THR A 148 24.08 16.39 -4.40
C THR A 148 25.59 16.61 -4.31
N ASN A 149 26.06 17.42 -3.36
CA ASN A 149 27.48 17.63 -3.07
C ASN A 149 28.08 16.61 -2.07
N GLY A 150 27.34 15.56 -1.72
CA GLY A 150 27.79 14.50 -0.80
C GLY A 150 27.71 14.86 0.69
N VAL A 151 27.26 16.06 1.05
CA VAL A 151 27.16 16.49 2.45
C VAL A 151 25.85 15.99 3.06
N ALA A 152 25.95 15.26 4.16
CA ALA A 152 24.80 14.90 4.98
C ALA A 152 24.32 16.13 5.76
N GLN A 153 23.01 16.36 5.74
CA GLN A 153 22.38 17.42 6.51
C GLN A 153 21.10 16.91 7.16
N LYS A 154 20.82 17.41 8.36
CA LYS A 154 19.51 17.28 8.97
C LYS A 154 18.45 17.90 8.06
N ILE A 155 17.37 17.17 7.83
CA ILE A 155 16.19 17.65 7.11
C ILE A 155 15.01 17.75 8.09
N LEU A 156 14.00 18.52 7.70
CA LEU A 156 12.74 18.50 8.44
C LEU A 156 12.07 17.14 8.23
N VAL A 157 11.25 16.76 9.21
CA VAL A 157 10.45 15.54 9.13
C VAL A 157 9.06 15.93 8.64
N ASN A 158 8.73 15.43 7.46
CA ASN A 158 7.47 15.71 6.78
C ASN A 158 6.31 15.15 7.63
N GLN A 159 5.28 15.95 7.86
CA GLN A 159 4.11 15.53 8.62
C GLN A 159 3.14 14.74 7.71
N TRP A 160 3.51 13.51 7.37
CA TRP A 160 2.62 12.58 6.67
C TRP A 160 1.64 11.96 7.66
N THR A 161 0.57 12.71 7.94
CA THR A 161 -0.60 12.30 8.73
C THR A 161 -1.78 12.01 7.78
N ASP A 162 -2.94 11.66 8.33
CA ASP A 162 -4.15 11.40 7.52
C ASP A 162 -4.58 12.56 6.64
N GLU A 163 -4.24 13.80 6.98
CA GLU A 163 -4.51 15.00 6.19
C GLU A 163 -3.67 15.07 4.90
N SER A 164 -2.55 14.35 4.84
CA SER A 164 -1.72 14.26 3.63
C SER A 164 -2.33 13.35 2.55
N GLY A 165 -3.22 12.44 2.94
CA GLY A 165 -3.80 11.41 2.06
C GLY A 165 -2.82 10.35 1.54
N ILE A 166 -1.61 10.27 2.11
CA ILE A 166 -0.58 9.26 1.76
C ILE A 166 -0.18 8.38 2.95
N THR A 167 -0.89 8.46 4.07
CA THR A 167 -0.65 7.66 5.27
C THR A 167 -0.54 6.17 4.96
N ALA A 168 -1.48 5.63 4.17
CA ALA A 168 -1.50 4.21 3.78
C ALA A 168 -0.34 3.82 2.85
N GLY A 169 0.29 4.78 2.19
CA GLY A 169 1.44 4.54 1.32
C GLY A 169 2.78 4.65 2.05
N ALA A 170 2.91 5.65 2.93
CA ALA A 170 4.22 6.05 3.44
C ALA A 170 4.20 6.71 4.85
N GLY A 171 3.06 6.90 5.50
CA GLY A 171 2.98 7.76 6.70
C GLY A 171 3.38 7.11 8.03
N GLY A 172 3.70 5.82 8.08
CA GLY A 172 4.03 5.15 9.34
C GLY A 172 5.48 5.39 9.79
N LYS A 173 5.64 5.56 11.10
CA LYS A 173 6.92 5.63 11.82
C LYS A 173 6.90 4.54 12.89
N ALA A 174 8.03 3.87 13.13
CA ALA A 174 8.12 2.80 14.11
C ALA A 174 9.56 2.65 14.64
N SER A 175 9.68 2.03 15.82
CA SER A 175 10.97 1.56 16.33
C SER A 175 11.43 0.29 15.62
N LEU A 176 12.72 -0.05 15.75
CA LEU A 176 13.24 -1.34 15.28
C LEU A 176 12.52 -2.52 15.96
N ASN A 177 12.26 -2.42 17.27
CA ASN A 177 11.60 -3.47 18.02
C ASN A 177 10.18 -3.72 17.51
N ASP A 178 9.39 -2.67 17.28
CA ASP A 178 8.03 -2.83 16.74
C ASP A 178 8.05 -3.44 15.33
N LEU A 179 9.03 -3.07 14.51
CA LEU A 179 9.20 -3.68 13.19
C LEU A 179 9.47 -5.18 13.29
N LEU A 180 10.39 -5.58 14.17
CA LEU A 180 10.69 -7.01 14.38
C LEU A 180 9.46 -7.76 14.88
N THR A 181 8.74 -7.21 15.88
CA THR A 181 7.49 -7.80 16.39
C THR A 181 6.45 -7.96 15.27
N LEU A 182 6.23 -6.92 14.45
CA LEU A 182 5.31 -6.95 13.32
C LEU A 182 5.67 -8.06 12.32
N TYR A 183 6.94 -8.17 11.93
CA TYR A 183 7.38 -9.18 10.95
C TYR A 183 7.33 -10.59 11.52
N ILE A 184 7.71 -10.80 12.78
CA ILE A 184 7.61 -12.12 13.44
C ILE A 184 6.16 -12.58 13.48
N ALA A 185 5.25 -11.72 13.95
CA ALA A 185 3.82 -12.03 14.00
C ALA A 185 3.23 -12.33 12.62
N LEU A 186 3.61 -11.56 11.59
CA LEU A 186 3.21 -11.80 10.20
C LEU A 186 3.67 -13.17 9.70
N LEU A 187 4.94 -13.51 9.91
CA LEU A 187 5.52 -14.76 9.41
C LEU A 187 4.96 -15.98 10.15
N GLN A 188 4.75 -15.89 11.47
CA GLN A 188 4.11 -16.95 12.27
C GLN A 188 2.67 -17.19 11.82
N ALA A 189 1.91 -16.11 11.57
CA ALA A 189 0.55 -16.22 11.03
C ALA A 189 0.54 -16.85 9.64
N TYR A 190 1.49 -16.48 8.78
CA TYR A 190 1.61 -17.07 7.45
C TYR A 190 1.94 -18.57 7.51
N GLU A 191 2.92 -18.95 8.32
CA GLU A 191 3.31 -20.34 8.54
C GLU A 191 2.12 -21.18 9.03
N HIS A 192 1.37 -20.68 10.00
CA HIS A 192 0.17 -21.33 10.50
C HIS A 192 -0.88 -21.53 9.40
N GLN A 193 -1.25 -20.45 8.69
CA GLN A 193 -2.26 -20.48 7.62
C GLN A 193 -1.90 -21.45 6.50
N VAL A 194 -0.64 -21.45 6.06
CA VAL A 194 -0.16 -22.39 5.04
C VAL A 194 -0.22 -23.84 5.55
N THR A 195 0.27 -24.10 6.76
CA THR A 195 0.35 -25.45 7.33
C THR A 195 -1.02 -26.07 7.55
N HIS A 196 -1.98 -25.28 8.03
CA HIS A 196 -3.33 -25.75 8.36
C HIS A 196 -4.33 -25.58 7.21
N GLN A 197 -3.90 -24.94 6.11
CA GLN A 197 -4.75 -24.58 4.97
C GLN A 197 -5.94 -23.67 5.33
N GLU A 198 -5.76 -22.84 6.34
CA GLU A 198 -6.75 -21.87 6.82
C GLU A 198 -6.35 -20.45 6.41
N ASP A 199 -7.31 -19.52 6.48
CA ASP A 199 -7.07 -18.11 6.19
C ASP A 199 -6.99 -17.24 7.45
N MET A 200 -7.05 -17.85 8.64
CA MET A 200 -6.91 -17.17 9.92
C MET A 200 -5.86 -17.87 10.79
N THR A 201 -5.39 -17.17 11.81
CA THR A 201 -4.53 -17.72 12.85
C THR A 201 -5.06 -17.23 14.18
N PRO A 202 -5.25 -18.10 15.20
CA PRO A 202 -5.68 -17.67 16.52
C PRO A 202 -4.85 -16.51 17.05
N ASP A 203 -5.51 -15.52 17.63
CA ASP A 203 -4.91 -14.32 18.24
C ASP A 203 -4.05 -13.44 17.31
N SER A 204 -4.10 -13.68 15.99
CA SER A 204 -3.35 -12.89 15.01
C SER A 204 -4.24 -11.86 14.32
N PRO A 205 -3.77 -10.60 14.12
CA PRO A 205 -4.47 -9.63 13.31
C PRO A 205 -4.33 -9.88 11.79
N PHE A 206 -3.49 -10.83 11.39
CA PHE A 206 -3.19 -11.08 9.98
C PHE A 206 -4.08 -12.18 9.40
N ILE A 207 -4.95 -11.80 8.46
CA ILE A 207 -5.96 -12.67 7.84
C ILE A 207 -5.66 -12.80 6.34
N GLY A 208 -5.89 -13.98 5.78
CA GLY A 208 -5.84 -14.23 4.33
C GLY A 208 -4.44 -14.13 3.72
N LEU A 209 -3.38 -14.40 4.50
CA LEU A 209 -2.00 -14.23 4.06
C LEU A 209 -1.65 -15.15 2.88
N ARG A 210 -2.30 -16.31 2.76
CA ARG A 210 -2.16 -17.21 1.59
C ARG A 210 -2.57 -16.51 0.29
N THR A 211 -3.68 -15.77 0.30
CA THR A 211 -4.15 -15.00 -0.85
C THR A 211 -3.29 -13.76 -1.08
N ILE A 212 -2.88 -13.07 -0.01
CA ILE A 212 -2.09 -11.84 -0.10
C ILE A 212 -0.70 -12.10 -0.70
N PHE A 213 -0.08 -13.23 -0.37
CA PHE A 213 1.22 -13.62 -0.90
C PHE A 213 1.15 -14.36 -2.24
N GLU A 214 -0.05 -14.57 -2.78
CA GLU A 214 -0.19 -15.13 -4.12
C GLU A 214 0.29 -14.12 -5.19
N PRO A 215 1.17 -14.53 -6.12
CA PRO A 215 1.69 -13.64 -7.15
C PRO A 215 0.60 -13.22 -8.15
N GLN A 216 0.26 -11.93 -8.14
CA GLN A 216 -0.78 -11.36 -9.02
C GLN A 216 -0.28 -11.01 -10.43
N ILE A 217 1.03 -11.02 -10.63
CA ILE A 217 1.67 -10.81 -11.93
C ILE A 217 2.58 -12.00 -12.18
N LYS A 218 2.20 -12.86 -13.13
CA LYS A 218 3.00 -14.02 -13.51
C LYS A 218 4.27 -13.53 -14.19
N ALA A 219 5.43 -13.93 -13.66
CA ALA A 219 6.67 -13.84 -14.42
C ALA A 219 6.49 -14.62 -15.72
N ARG A 220 6.95 -14.06 -16.86
CA ARG A 220 6.99 -14.83 -18.10
C ARG A 220 7.79 -16.09 -17.82
N SER A 221 7.20 -17.27 -18.05
CA SER A 221 7.98 -18.50 -18.00
C SER A 221 9.12 -18.36 -19.00
N SER A 222 10.35 -18.64 -18.58
CA SER A 222 11.42 -18.85 -19.54
C SER A 222 11.00 -20.04 -20.39
N LYS A 223 10.59 -19.80 -21.63
CA LYS A 223 10.62 -20.88 -22.62
C LYS A 223 12.07 -21.33 -22.64
N SER A 224 12.34 -22.56 -22.21
CA SER A 224 13.69 -23.12 -22.33
C SER A 224 14.09 -23.04 -23.80
N ASN A 225 15.27 -22.52 -24.08
CA ASN A 225 15.86 -22.45 -25.41
C ASN A 225 16.28 -23.86 -25.88
N SER A 226 15.37 -24.82 -25.94
CA SER A 226 15.63 -26.18 -26.44
C SER A 226 15.18 -26.41 -27.89
N GLN A 227 14.63 -25.39 -28.57
CA GLN A 227 14.18 -25.51 -29.97
C GLN A 227 15.07 -24.81 -31.02
N LEU A 228 16.20 -24.22 -30.62
CA LEU A 228 17.13 -23.55 -31.56
C LEU A 228 18.26 -24.45 -32.10
N ALA A 229 18.25 -25.76 -31.83
CA ALA A 229 19.31 -26.69 -32.24
C ALA A 229 18.85 -27.83 -33.17
N LYS A 230 17.71 -27.70 -33.87
CA LYS A 230 17.23 -28.70 -34.86
C LYS A 230 16.84 -28.09 -36.20
N SER A 231 17.66 -27.19 -36.72
CA SER A 231 17.50 -26.63 -38.06
C SER A 231 18.87 -26.31 -38.68
N THR A 232 19.73 -27.32 -38.76
CA THR A 232 20.82 -27.40 -39.75
C THR A 232 21.12 -28.87 -39.96
N ALA A 233 20.42 -29.45 -40.93
CA ALA A 233 20.81 -30.66 -41.64
C ALA A 233 20.82 -30.31 -43.13
#